data_AF-A0A7W1C7P3-F1
#
_entry.id   AF-A0A7W1C7P3-F1
#
_cell.length_a   1.000
_cell.length_b   1.000
_cell.length_c   1.000
_cell.angle_alpha   90.00
_cell.angle_beta   90.00
_cell.angle_gamma   90.00
#
_symmetry.space_group_name_H-M   'P 1'
#
loop_
_entity.id
_entity.type
_entity.pdbx_description
1 polymer ?
#
loop_
_entity_poly.entity_id
_entity_poly.type
_entity_poly.pdbx_seq_one_letter_code
_entity_poly.pdbx_strand_id
1 'polypeptide(L)' 'MNRESGKTKAVIASACRTPIGKFQGALAGFSAPQLGGLAVAEAIRRAGIDASQVEEVILGNVLQA' A
#
# COMPACT_ATOMS: atom_id res chain seq x y z
N MET A 1 -29.05 19.90 0.34
CA MET A 1 -28.01 18.88 0.64
C MET A 1 -26.73 19.35 -0.04
N ASN A 2 -25.96 20.20 0.64
CA ASN A 2 -24.89 21.01 0.03
C ASN A 2 -23.70 20.14 -0.35
N ARG A 3 -23.38 20.05 -1.64
CA ARG A 3 -22.12 19.49 -2.12
C ARG A 3 -21.09 20.64 -2.18
N GLU A 4 -20.05 20.60 -1.35
CA GLU A 4 -18.89 21.49 -1.51
C GLU A 4 -18.24 21.20 -2.88
N SER A 5 -18.50 22.08 -3.86
CA SER A 5 -18.17 21.89 -5.28
C SER A 5 -16.73 22.25 -5.66
N GLY A 6 -15.75 22.07 -4.76
CA GLY A 6 -14.37 22.51 -4.99
C GLY A 6 -13.25 21.64 -4.41
N LYS A 7 -13.56 20.53 -3.72
CA LYS A 7 -12.54 19.61 -3.19
C LYS A 7 -12.67 18.26 -3.90
N THR A 8 -11.56 17.79 -4.47
CA THR A 8 -11.45 16.40 -4.93
C THR A 8 -11.72 15.49 -3.74
N LYS A 9 -12.77 14.67 -3.84
CA LYS A 9 -13.11 13.73 -2.78
C LYS A 9 -12.16 12.55 -2.85
N ALA A 10 -11.33 12.39 -1.82
CA ALA A 10 -10.48 11.21 -1.68
C ALA A 10 -11.35 9.95 -1.47
N VAL A 11 -10.96 8.85 -2.11
CA VAL A 11 -11.63 7.54 -2.01
C VAL A 11 -10.58 6.44 -1.84
N ILE A 12 -10.97 5.33 -1.20
CA ILE A 12 -10.15 4.13 -1.11
C ILE A 12 -10.52 3.24 -2.30
N ALA A 13 -9.62 3.10 -3.27
CA ALA A 13 -9.85 2.28 -4.46
C ALA A 13 -9.63 0.78 -4.19
N SER A 14 -8.68 0.43 -3.33
CA SER A 14 -8.40 -0.94 -2.92
C SER A 14 -7.67 -0.98 -1.57
N ALA A 15 -7.65 -2.15 -0.93
CA ALA A 15 -6.87 -2.39 0.29
C ALA A 15 -6.44 -3.86 0.37
N CYS A 16 -5.19 -4.08 0.76
CA CYS A 16 -4.64 -5.40 1.06
C CYS A 16 -3.45 -5.29 2.01
N ARG A 17 -2.96 -6.44 2.48
CA ARG A 17 -1.79 -6.54 3.35
C ARG A 17 -1.11 -7.90 3.16
N THR A 18 0.15 -7.98 3.57
CA THR A 18 0.82 -9.26 3.77
C THR A 18 0.24 -10.00 5.00
N PRO A 19 0.47 -11.32 5.12
CA PRO A 19 0.37 -12.00 6.41
C PRO A 19 1.32 -11.38 7.45
N ILE A 20 0.98 -11.49 8.73
CA ILE A 20 1.86 -11.03 9.81
C ILE A 20 2.80 -12.18 10.18
N GLY A 21 4.11 -11.95 10.02
CA GLY A 21 5.15 -12.90 10.41
C GLY A 21 5.45 -12.83 11.91
N LYS A 22 5.75 -13.98 12.51
CA LYS A 22 6.39 -14.02 13.85
C LYS A 22 7.83 -13.56 13.74
N PHE A 23 8.40 -13.04 14.84
CA PHE A 23 9.82 -12.72 14.93
C PHE A 23 10.68 -13.94 14.60
N GLN A 24 11.64 -13.78 13.69
CA GLN A 24 12.45 -14.88 13.12
C GLN A 24 11.63 -16.04 12.52
N GLY A 25 10.39 -15.77 12.08
CA GLY A 25 9.49 -16.76 11.49
C GLY A 25 9.50 -16.78 9.95
N ALA A 26 8.38 -17.21 9.37
CA ALA A 26 8.25 -17.50 7.94
C ALA A 26 8.55 -16.32 6.98
N LEU A 27 8.47 -15.06 7.46
CA LEU A 27 8.75 -13.87 6.65
C LEU A 27 10.11 -13.24 6.96
N ALA A 28 10.94 -13.83 7.82
CA ALA A 28 12.21 -13.23 8.25
C ALA A 28 13.23 -13.06 7.12
N GLY A 29 13.10 -13.80 6.02
CA GLY A 29 13.96 -13.67 4.85
C GLY A 29 13.64 -12.48 3.94
N PHE A 30 12.54 -11.75 4.19
CA PHE A 30 12.18 -10.57 3.42
C PHE A 30 12.57 -9.30 4.16
N SER A 31 13.11 -8.32 3.43
CA SER A 31 13.29 -6.97 3.94
C SER A 31 11.95 -6.25 4.05
N ALA A 32 11.88 -5.21 4.90
CA ALA A 32 10.68 -4.40 5.03
C ALA A 32 10.25 -3.75 3.69
N PRO A 33 11.14 -3.18 2.85
CA PRO A 33 10.77 -2.70 1.52
C PRO A 33 10.21 -3.78 0.59
N GLN A 34 10.71 -5.02 0.66
CA GLN A 34 10.18 -6.11 -0.16
C GLN A 34 8.74 -6.44 0.24
N LEU A 35 8.44 -6.56 1.54
CA LEU A 35 7.09 -6.81 2.02
C LEU A 35 6.14 -5.65 1.70
N GLY A 36 6.61 -4.40 1.87
CA GLY A 36 5.86 -3.20 1.49
C GLY A 36 5.56 -3.15 -0.01
N GLY A 37 6.56 -3.42 -0.85
CA GLY A 37 6.41 -3.47 -2.31
C GLY A 37 5.42 -4.53 -2.77
N LEU A 38 5.43 -5.73 -2.17
CA LEU A 38 4.44 -6.78 -2.45
C LEU A 38 3.02 -6.33 -2.12
N ALA A 39 2.83 -5.65 -0.98
CA ALA A 39 1.53 -5.13 -0.59
C ALA A 39 1.04 -4.01 -1.53
N VAL A 40 1.93 -3.09 -1.93
CA VAL A 40 1.62 -1.99 -2.86
C VAL A 40 1.26 -2.54 -4.25
N ALA A 41 2.05 -3.46 -4.79
CA ALA A 41 1.80 -4.05 -6.10
C ALA A 41 0.45 -4.77 -6.17
N GLU A 42 0.09 -5.52 -5.11
CA GLU A 42 -1.21 -6.18 -5.03
C GLU A 42 -2.37 -5.18 -4.86
N ALA A 43 -2.17 -4.07 -4.15
CA ALA A 43 -3.18 -3.02 -4.03
C ALA A 43 -3.48 -2.37 -5.38
N ILE A 44 -2.44 -2.03 -6.15
CA ILE A 44 -2.56 -1.49 -7.52
C ILE A 44 -3.32 -2.49 -8.40
N ARG A 45 -2.91 -3.76 -8.37
CA ARG A 45 -3.56 -4.83 -9.15
C ARG A 45 -5.05 -4.98 -8.81
N ARG A 46 -5.42 -4.92 -7.52
CA ARG A 46 -6.81 -5.00 -7.06
C ARG A 46 -7.63 -3.76 -7.40
N ALA A 47 -7.00 -2.59 -7.46
CA ALA A 47 -7.64 -1.36 -7.90
C ALA A 47 -7.92 -1.37 -9.42
N GLY A 48 -7.28 -2.26 -10.17
CA GLY A 48 -7.50 -2.41 -11.62
C GLY A 48 -6.91 -1.26 -12.44
N ILE A 49 -5.87 -0.60 -11.92
CA ILE A 49 -5.18 0.52 -12.58
C ILE A 49 -3.80 0.07 -13.06
N ASP A 50 -3.25 0.80 -14.03
CA ASP A 50 -1.87 0.62 -14.44
C ASP A 50 -0.91 1.24 -13.41
N ALA A 51 0.23 0.61 -13.16
CA ALA A 51 1.20 1.09 -12.17
C ALA A 51 1.78 2.47 -12.52
N SER A 52 1.84 2.84 -13.81
CA SER A 52 2.28 4.17 -14.26
C SER A 52 1.33 5.31 -13.86
N GLN A 53 0.10 4.99 -13.44
CA GLN A 53 -0.86 5.99 -12.94
C GLN A 53 -0.62 6.37 -11.48
N VAL A 54 0.27 5.66 -10.77
CA VAL A 54 0.64 6.00 -9.39
C VAL A 54 1.72 7.07 -9.42
N GLU A 55 1.36 8.27 -8.97
CA GLU A 55 2.26 9.42 -8.94
C GLU A 55 3.19 9.41 -7.72
N GLU A 56 2.70 8.94 -6.57
CA GLU A 56 3.45 8.93 -5.30
C GLU A 56 3.10 7.70 -4.46
N VAL A 57 4.11 7.18 -3.75
CA VAL A 57 3.96 6.10 -2.77
C VAL A 57 4.47 6.57 -1.42
N ILE A 58 3.57 6.64 -0.44
CA ILE A 58 3.91 6.97 0.96
C ILE A 58 3.85 5.68 1.78
N LEU A 59 5.01 5.21 2.26
CA LEU A 59 5.12 3.97 3.04
C LEU A 59 5.71 4.25 4.43
N GLY A 60 4.94 3.97 5.48
CA GLY A 60 5.42 4.11 6.85
C GLY A 60 6.34 2.96 7.25
N ASN A 61 7.55 3.27 7.73
CA ASN A 61 8.44 2.32 8.38
C ASN A 61 9.15 2.96 9.58
N VAL A 62 9.09 2.30 10.75
CA VAL A 62 9.55 2.86 12.03
C VAL A 62 11.02 2.58 12.28
N LEU A 63 11.44 1.31 12.18
CA LEU A 63 12.82 0.89 12.36
C LEU A 63 13.40 0.51 11.00
N GLN A 64 14.43 1.25 10.58
CA GLN A 64 15.20 0.98 9.37
C GLN A 64 16.50 0.27 9.80
N ALA A 65 16.87 -0.81 9.11
CA ALA A 65 18.15 -1.49 9.29
C ALA A 65 18.47 -2.31 8.04
#